data_AF-A0A8T2NV46-F1
#
_entry.id   AF-A0A8T2NV46-F1
#
_cell.length_a   1.000
_cell.length_b   1.000
_cell.length_c   1.000
_cell.angle_alpha   90.00
_cell.angle_beta   90.00
_cell.angle_gamma   90.00
#
_symmetry.space_group_name_H-M   'P 1'
#
loop_
_entity.id
_entity.type
_entity.pdbx_description
1 polymer ?
#
loop_
_entity_poly.entity_id
_entity_poly.type
_entity_poly.pdbx_seq_one_letter_code
_entity_poly.pdbx_strand_id
1 'polypeptide(L)'
;CHRGRLKSPLPPSPGGDSPTRCHQGDAEQARTSPSLPVLYTLSSQATHEAVHLLCRMLVFDPSKRISAKDALAHPYLDEGRLRYHTCMCKCCYTTSSGRVYTSDFEPVTSSKFDDSFEKNLTSVRQVKEIIHQFILEQQKGSRVPLCINPQSAAFKSFISSTVAQPSEMPPSPLVWE
;
A
#
# COMPACT_ATOMS: atom_id res chain seq x y z
N CYS A 1 30.04 69.96 50.98
CA CYS A 1 29.71 71.33 50.54
C CYS A 1 28.63 71.30 49.44
N HIS A 2 27.99 72.43 49.14
CA HIS A 2 27.00 72.74 48.08
C HIS A 2 26.42 71.56 47.26
N ARG A 3 25.14 71.19 47.39
CA ARG A 3 23.89 71.90 46.94
C ARG A 3 23.77 72.10 45.42
N GLY A 4 22.91 71.27 44.80
CA GLY A 4 22.14 71.54 43.59
C GLY A 4 20.78 70.82 43.71
N ARG A 5 19.65 71.44 43.32
CA ARG A 5 18.29 70.96 43.68
C ARG A 5 17.21 71.49 42.73
N LEU A 6 16.34 70.61 42.22
CA LEU A 6 14.91 70.81 41.88
C LEU A 6 14.36 69.41 41.48
N LYS A 7 13.42 68.78 42.21
CA LYS A 7 11.95 68.97 42.35
C LYS A 7 11.12 68.43 41.16
N SER A 8 10.13 67.59 41.48
CA SER A 8 9.19 66.88 40.57
C SER A 8 7.91 67.69 40.26
N PRO A 9 7.04 67.19 39.36
CA PRO A 9 5.77 66.61 39.85
C PRO A 9 5.22 65.37 39.09
N LEU A 10 4.14 64.79 39.64
CA LEU A 10 3.20 63.78 39.12
C LEU A 10 1.78 64.42 39.09
N PRO A 11 0.68 63.74 38.62
CA PRO A 11 0.56 62.44 37.95
C PRO A 11 0.28 62.65 36.44
N PRO A 12 -0.84 62.28 35.74
CA PRO A 12 -2.10 61.58 36.07
C PRO A 12 -2.27 60.19 35.40
N SER A 13 -3.45 59.59 35.60
CA SER A 13 -4.11 58.58 34.72
C SER A 13 -5.62 58.93 34.71
N PRO A 14 -6.41 58.64 33.64
CA PRO A 14 -7.11 57.35 33.62
C PRO A 14 -7.58 56.79 32.23
N GLY A 15 -7.86 55.49 32.18
CA GLY A 15 -8.95 54.88 31.36
C GLY A 15 -8.74 54.65 29.85
N GLY A 16 -9.40 53.61 29.31
CA GLY A 16 -9.53 53.36 27.85
C GLY A 16 -9.31 51.91 27.42
N ASP A 17 -10.41 51.19 27.16
CA ASP A 17 -10.56 49.77 26.82
C ASP A 17 -9.74 49.17 25.64
N SER A 18 -9.77 47.83 25.58
CA SER A 18 -9.57 46.93 24.41
C SER A 18 -8.14 46.47 24.07
N PRO A 19 -7.97 45.30 23.42
CA PRO A 19 -8.62 44.03 23.75
C PRO A 19 -7.63 42.85 23.81
N THR A 20 -8.08 41.68 24.28
CA THR A 20 -7.28 40.45 24.37
C THR A 20 -6.74 40.00 23.01
N ARG A 21 -5.45 40.21 22.74
CA ARG A 21 -4.75 39.58 21.62
C ARG A 21 -4.20 38.23 22.06
N CYS A 22 -4.94 37.16 21.81
CA CYS A 22 -4.40 35.81 21.83
C CYS A 22 -3.23 35.75 20.83
N HIS A 23 -2.01 35.53 21.33
CA HIS A 23 -0.90 35.22 20.44
C HIS A 23 -1.14 33.81 19.90
N GLN A 24 -1.43 33.72 18.60
CA GLN A 24 -1.36 32.46 17.87
C GLN A 24 0.07 31.93 18.06
N GLY A 25 0.20 30.83 18.80
CA GLY A 25 1.45 30.10 18.86
C GLY A 25 1.60 29.36 17.54
N ASP A 26 2.49 29.83 16.67
CA ASP A 26 2.88 29.11 15.46
C ASP A 26 3.55 27.80 15.87
N ALA A 27 2.74 26.75 15.99
CA ALA A 27 3.20 25.39 16.16
C ALA A 27 3.79 24.90 14.83
N GLU A 28 4.97 25.40 14.45
CA GLU A 28 5.83 24.69 13.50
C GLU A 28 6.21 23.36 14.14
N GLN A 29 5.37 22.36 13.87
CA GLN A 29 5.43 21.08 14.53
C GLN A 29 6.77 20.42 14.20
N ALA A 30 7.59 20.28 15.25
CA ALA A 30 8.99 19.88 15.14
C ALA A 30 9.12 18.67 14.22
N ARG A 31 9.83 18.85 13.11
CA ARG A 31 9.90 17.87 12.02
C ARG A 31 10.66 16.65 12.52
N THR A 32 9.94 15.67 13.07
CA THR A 32 10.48 14.35 13.35
C THR A 32 10.88 13.71 12.03
N SER A 33 12.16 13.83 11.69
CA SER A 33 12.77 12.92 10.72
C SER A 33 12.45 11.48 11.15
N PRO A 34 12.14 10.57 10.21
CA PRO A 34 12.02 9.17 10.56
C PRO A 34 13.33 8.77 11.25
N SER A 35 13.24 8.25 12.47
CA SER A 35 14.38 8.10 13.36
C SER A 35 15.32 7.02 12.81
N LEU A 36 16.26 7.44 11.96
CA LEU A 36 17.20 6.57 11.24
C LEU A 36 17.85 5.50 12.12
N PRO A 37 18.31 5.79 13.35
CA PRO A 37 18.86 4.75 14.24
C PRO A 37 17.86 3.63 14.54
N VAL A 38 16.57 3.93 14.71
CA VAL A 38 15.52 2.93 14.96
C VAL A 38 15.35 2.03 13.73
N LEU A 39 15.32 2.60 12.51
CA LEU A 39 15.15 1.81 11.29
C LEU A 39 16.34 0.86 11.03
N TYR A 40 17.57 1.28 11.34
CA TYR A 40 18.73 0.37 11.34
C TYR A 40 18.70 -0.65 12.51
N THR A 41 18.02 -0.34 13.62
CA THR A 41 17.85 -1.27 14.76
C THR A 41 16.74 -2.30 14.52
N LEU A 42 15.76 -2.03 13.64
CA LEU A 42 14.66 -2.97 13.32
C LEU A 42 15.13 -4.28 12.71
N SER A 43 16.29 -4.31 12.03
CA SER A 43 16.94 -5.55 11.60
C SER A 43 18.42 -5.34 11.33
N SER A 44 19.26 -6.12 12.01
CA SER A 44 20.71 -6.21 11.76
C SER A 44 21.07 -6.82 10.40
N GLN A 45 20.07 -7.25 9.61
CA GLN A 45 20.22 -7.79 8.25
C GLN A 45 19.67 -6.83 7.17
N ALA A 46 19.14 -5.65 7.54
CA ALA A 46 18.63 -4.69 6.58
C ALA A 46 19.78 -3.99 5.84
N THR A 47 19.75 -4.02 4.49
CA THR A 47 20.74 -3.32 3.67
C THR A 47 20.53 -1.79 3.72
N HIS A 48 21.53 -1.02 3.33
CA HIS A 48 21.42 0.44 3.29
C HIS A 48 20.31 0.91 2.33
N GLU A 49 20.16 0.24 1.19
CA GLU A 49 19.13 0.49 0.19
C GLU A 49 17.73 0.16 0.74
N ALA A 50 17.60 -0.94 1.50
CA ALA A 50 16.35 -1.32 2.16
C ALA A 50 15.88 -0.22 3.13
N VAL A 51 16.77 0.22 4.01
CA VAL A 51 16.48 1.29 4.99
C VAL A 51 16.20 2.61 4.28
N HIS A 52 16.95 2.96 3.24
CA HIS A 52 16.71 4.18 2.45
C HIS A 52 15.34 4.17 1.77
N LEU A 53 14.90 3.04 1.19
CA LEU A 53 13.56 2.91 0.61
C LEU A 53 12.47 3.06 1.68
N LEU A 54 12.63 2.38 2.83
CA LEU A 54 11.71 2.50 3.96
C LEU A 54 11.60 3.94 4.47
N CYS A 55 12.70 4.69 4.55
CA CYS A 55 12.69 6.12 4.92
C CYS A 55 11.84 6.98 3.97
N ARG A 56 11.80 6.63 2.68
CA ARG A 56 11.01 7.35 1.66
C ARG A 56 9.55 6.87 1.59
N MET A 57 9.25 5.67 2.07
CA MET A 57 7.89 5.13 2.20
C MET A 57 7.20 5.56 3.50
N LEU A 58 7.91 5.55 4.63
CA LEU A 58 7.37 5.81 5.98
C LEU A 58 7.34 7.32 6.29
N VAL A 59 6.79 8.10 5.38
CA VAL A 59 6.64 9.56 5.48
C VAL A 59 5.19 9.90 5.86
N PHE A 60 5.00 10.68 6.93
CA PHE A 60 3.69 11.13 7.40
C PHE A 60 2.92 11.92 6.33
N ASP A 61 3.57 12.94 5.76
CA ASP A 61 3.04 13.76 4.66
C ASP A 61 2.88 12.92 3.38
N PRO A 62 1.64 12.67 2.91
CA PRO A 62 1.41 11.84 1.72
C PRO A 62 1.99 12.43 0.44
N SER A 63 2.10 13.77 0.35
CA SER A 63 2.65 14.48 -0.81
C SER A 63 4.19 14.46 -0.85
N LYS A 64 4.85 14.11 0.26
CA LYS A 64 6.30 13.88 0.33
C LYS A 64 6.70 12.41 0.32
N ARG A 65 5.74 11.49 0.39
CA ARG A 65 5.96 10.04 0.29
C ARG A 65 6.37 9.65 -1.13
N ILE A 66 7.25 8.67 -1.25
CA ILE A 66 7.65 8.12 -2.56
C ILE A 66 6.44 7.54 -3.31
N SER A 67 6.35 7.81 -4.63
CA SER A 67 5.31 7.19 -5.46
C SER A 67 5.62 5.71 -5.70
N ALA A 68 4.61 4.92 -6.06
CA ALA A 68 4.81 3.52 -6.44
C ALA A 68 5.81 3.37 -7.60
N LYS A 69 5.78 4.29 -8.58
CA LYS A 69 6.71 4.31 -9.72
C LYS A 69 8.15 4.56 -9.28
N ASP A 70 8.37 5.55 -8.42
CA ASP A 70 9.72 5.90 -7.94
C ASP A 70 10.26 4.86 -6.95
N ALA A 71 9.38 4.15 -6.24
CA ALA A 71 9.72 3.02 -5.40
C ALA A 71 10.10 1.79 -6.22
N LEU A 72 9.35 1.46 -7.28
CA LEU A 72 9.68 0.40 -8.23
C LEU A 72 11.00 0.66 -8.95
N ALA A 73 11.34 1.93 -9.21
CA ALA A 73 12.64 2.35 -9.76
C ALA A 73 13.78 2.45 -8.72
N HIS A 74 13.58 2.02 -7.47
CA HIS A 74 14.62 2.08 -6.44
C HIS A 74 15.58 0.87 -6.51
N PRO A 75 16.91 1.07 -6.38
CA PRO A 75 17.89 -0.02 -6.54
C PRO A 75 17.67 -1.26 -5.67
N TYR A 76 17.07 -1.10 -4.49
CA TYR A 76 16.70 -2.23 -3.61
C TYR A 76 15.80 -3.27 -4.30
N LEU A 77 15.00 -2.86 -5.29
CA LEU A 77 14.08 -3.74 -6.00
C LEU A 77 14.64 -4.29 -7.34
N ASP A 78 15.83 -3.90 -7.79
CA ASP A 78 16.39 -4.36 -9.08
C ASP A 78 16.59 -5.89 -9.11
N GLU A 79 17.17 -6.44 -8.05
CA GLU A 79 17.29 -7.88 -7.75
C GLU A 79 15.93 -8.61 -7.79
N GLY A 80 14.90 -7.98 -7.21
CA GLY A 80 13.55 -8.52 -7.14
C GLY A 80 12.85 -8.50 -8.51
N ARG A 81 12.96 -7.37 -9.23
CA ARG A 81 12.41 -7.17 -10.58
C ARG A 81 13.04 -8.17 -11.55
N LEU A 82 14.37 -8.32 -11.52
CA LEU A 82 15.08 -9.29 -12.35
C LEU A 82 14.60 -10.72 -12.06
N ARG A 83 14.63 -11.17 -10.80
CA ARG A 83 14.18 -12.54 -10.44
C ARG A 83 12.71 -12.80 -10.79
N TYR A 84 11.82 -11.84 -10.53
CA TYR A 84 10.41 -11.93 -10.93
C TYR A 84 10.28 -12.12 -12.45
N HIS A 85 10.95 -11.26 -13.24
CA HIS A 85 10.91 -11.39 -14.68
C HIS A 85 11.67 -12.61 -15.22
N THR A 86 12.64 -13.18 -14.52
CA THR A 86 13.41 -14.37 -14.93
C THR A 86 12.61 -15.68 -14.85
N CYS A 87 11.67 -15.84 -13.90
CA CYS A 87 10.93 -17.10 -13.77
C CYS A 87 9.48 -17.04 -13.25
N MET A 88 9.01 -15.91 -12.70
CA MET A 88 7.70 -15.84 -12.02
C MET A 88 6.62 -15.07 -12.81
N CYS A 89 7.04 -14.14 -13.67
CA CYS A 89 6.13 -13.29 -14.43
C CYS A 89 5.38 -14.04 -15.55
N LYS A 90 4.22 -13.52 -15.97
CA LYS A 90 3.48 -14.00 -17.16
C LYS A 90 3.80 -13.24 -18.46
N CYS A 91 4.56 -12.15 -18.39
CA CYS A 91 4.86 -11.25 -19.52
C CYS A 91 6.14 -11.59 -20.29
N CYS A 92 6.99 -12.47 -19.76
CA CYS A 92 8.21 -12.95 -20.41
C CYS A 92 8.07 -14.46 -20.66
N TYR A 93 8.49 -14.95 -21.83
CA TYR A 93 8.28 -16.33 -22.27
C TYR A 93 9.55 -16.98 -22.83
N THR A 94 9.64 -18.30 -22.73
CA THR A 94 10.80 -19.08 -23.16
C THR A 94 10.58 -19.65 -24.56
N THR A 95 11.56 -19.48 -25.44
CA THR A 95 11.63 -20.08 -26.78
C THR A 95 12.76 -21.11 -26.82
N SER A 96 12.89 -21.86 -27.92
CA SER A 96 14.06 -22.72 -28.17
C SER A 96 15.38 -21.96 -28.27
N SER A 97 15.34 -20.65 -28.54
CA SER A 97 16.49 -19.75 -28.68
C SER A 97 16.89 -19.02 -27.38
N GLY A 98 16.15 -19.21 -26.28
CA GLY A 98 16.41 -18.53 -25.01
C GLY A 98 15.14 -17.98 -24.39
N ARG A 99 15.22 -16.83 -23.72
CA ARG A 99 14.06 -16.24 -23.04
C ARG A 99 13.81 -14.81 -23.48
N VAL A 100 12.60 -14.57 -23.97
CA VAL A 100 12.13 -13.28 -24.45
C VAL A 100 11.53 -12.51 -23.29
N TYR A 101 12.06 -11.31 -23.05
CA TYR A 101 11.58 -10.39 -22.02
C TYR A 101 10.59 -9.39 -22.61
N THR A 102 9.63 -8.93 -21.80
CA THR A 102 8.78 -7.79 -22.13
C THR A 102 9.61 -6.52 -22.32
N SER A 103 9.18 -5.62 -23.21
CA SER A 103 9.80 -4.30 -23.39
C SER A 103 9.39 -3.28 -22.32
N ASP A 104 8.30 -3.56 -21.59
CA ASP A 104 7.87 -2.80 -20.42
C ASP A 104 7.69 -3.75 -19.22
N PHE A 105 8.45 -3.50 -18.15
CA PHE A 105 8.40 -4.27 -16.91
C PHE A 105 7.35 -3.76 -15.92
N GLU A 106 6.95 -2.47 -16.00
CA GLU A 106 6.10 -1.79 -15.02
C GLU A 106 4.87 -1.14 -15.70
N PRO A 107 4.05 -1.92 -16.43
CA PRO A 107 3.01 -1.38 -17.31
C PRO A 107 1.89 -0.66 -16.55
N VAL A 108 1.52 0.51 -17.06
CA VAL A 108 0.42 1.32 -16.51
C VAL A 108 -0.94 0.92 -17.10
N THR A 109 -2.00 1.05 -16.30
CA THR A 109 -3.38 0.93 -16.80
C THR A 109 -3.70 2.07 -17.77
N SER A 110 -4.33 1.74 -18.90
CA SER A 110 -4.70 2.72 -19.94
C SER A 110 -5.93 3.54 -19.57
N SER A 111 -6.86 2.95 -18.82
CA SER A 111 -8.01 3.63 -18.22
C SER A 111 -7.85 3.75 -16.69
N LYS A 112 -8.51 4.74 -16.10
CA LYS A 112 -8.79 4.73 -14.66
C LYS A 112 -9.85 3.65 -14.38
N PHE A 113 -9.82 3.09 -13.17
CA PHE A 113 -10.95 2.31 -12.67
C PHE A 113 -12.20 3.21 -12.58
N ASP A 114 -13.35 2.70 -12.99
CA ASP A 114 -14.63 3.39 -12.85
C ASP A 114 -15.32 2.93 -11.56
N ASP A 115 -15.41 3.85 -10.59
CA ASP A 115 -16.04 3.63 -9.29
C ASP A 115 -17.55 3.95 -9.29
N SER A 116 -18.15 4.14 -10.48
CA SER A 116 -19.60 4.32 -10.63
C SER A 116 -20.39 3.09 -10.16
N PHE A 117 -19.84 1.88 -10.31
CA PHE A 117 -20.49 0.65 -9.87
C PHE A 117 -20.72 0.65 -8.36
N GLU A 118 -19.67 0.87 -7.57
CA GLU A 118 -19.72 0.91 -6.11
C GLU A 118 -20.62 2.03 -5.60
N LYS A 119 -20.57 3.22 -6.23
CA LYS A 119 -21.43 4.37 -5.89
C LYS A 119 -22.92 4.10 -6.09
N ASN A 120 -23.27 3.17 -6.98
CA ASN A 120 -24.65 2.79 -7.27
C ASN A 120 -25.17 1.64 -6.38
N LEU A 121 -24.39 1.12 -5.43
CA LEU A 121 -24.81 0.06 -4.50
C LEU A 121 -25.60 0.63 -3.31
N THR A 122 -26.92 0.73 -3.48
CA THR A 122 -27.83 1.41 -2.53
C THR A 122 -28.46 0.49 -1.47
N SER A 123 -28.50 -0.83 -1.69
CA SER A 123 -29.12 -1.75 -0.74
C SER A 123 -28.51 -3.17 -0.75
N VAL A 124 -28.60 -3.85 0.40
CA VAL A 124 -28.15 -5.25 0.55
C VAL A 124 -28.89 -6.20 -0.40
N ARG A 125 -30.16 -5.89 -0.74
CA ARG A 125 -30.93 -6.66 -1.72
C ARG A 125 -30.32 -6.54 -3.13
N GLN A 126 -30.10 -5.32 -3.59
CA GLN A 126 -29.47 -5.04 -4.88
C GLN A 126 -28.08 -5.70 -4.98
N VAL A 127 -27.27 -5.60 -3.92
CA VAL A 127 -25.94 -6.23 -3.85
C VAL A 127 -26.04 -7.76 -3.96
N LYS A 128 -26.99 -8.40 -3.27
CA LYS A 128 -27.23 -9.86 -3.40
C LYS A 128 -27.65 -10.25 -4.82
N GLU A 129 -28.57 -9.50 -5.42
CA GLU A 129 -29.05 -9.76 -6.79
C GLU A 129 -27.92 -9.63 -7.82
N ILE A 130 -27.06 -8.60 -7.71
CA ILE A 130 -25.89 -8.40 -8.58
C ILE A 130 -24.85 -9.52 -8.41
N ILE A 131 -24.47 -9.86 -7.17
CA ILE A 131 -23.47 -10.91 -6.90
C ILE A 131 -23.97 -12.28 -7.40
N HIS A 132 -25.24 -12.59 -7.17
CA HIS A 132 -25.87 -13.83 -7.66
C HIS A 132 -25.85 -13.92 -9.19
N GLN A 133 -26.21 -12.82 -9.89
CA GLN A 133 -26.16 -12.76 -11.35
C GLN A 133 -24.74 -12.95 -11.88
N PHE A 134 -23.73 -12.28 -11.30
CA PHE A 134 -22.32 -12.44 -11.68
C PHE A 134 -21.83 -13.89 -11.51
N ILE A 135 -22.23 -14.57 -10.43
CA ILE A 135 -21.89 -16.00 -10.22
C ILE A 135 -22.50 -16.87 -11.32
N LEU A 136 -23.78 -16.67 -11.65
CA LEU A 136 -24.46 -17.41 -12.73
C LEU A 136 -23.87 -17.15 -14.11
N GLU A 137 -23.37 -15.94 -14.38
CA GLU A 137 -22.69 -15.61 -15.63
C GLU A 137 -21.30 -16.25 -15.72
N GLN A 138 -20.52 -16.22 -14.64
CA GLN A 138 -19.21 -16.87 -14.58
C GLN A 138 -19.30 -18.41 -14.67
N GLN A 139 -20.41 -19.01 -14.24
CA GLN A 139 -20.71 -20.43 -14.43
C GLN A 139 -21.10 -20.80 -15.88
N LYS A 140 -21.71 -19.87 -16.63
CA LYS A 140 -22.05 -20.06 -18.06
C LYS A 140 -20.85 -19.89 -18.99
N GLY A 141 -19.80 -19.20 -18.55
CA GLY A 141 -18.57 -19.05 -19.33
C GLY A 141 -17.90 -20.40 -19.58
N SER A 142 -17.63 -20.72 -20.86
CA SER A 142 -16.97 -21.97 -21.27
C SER A 142 -15.49 -21.97 -20.83
N ARG A 143 -15.27 -22.30 -19.55
CA ARG A 143 -13.94 -22.50 -18.96
C ARG A 143 -13.64 -23.99 -18.98
N VAL A 144 -12.60 -24.38 -19.71
CA VAL A 144 -12.05 -25.73 -19.65
C VAL A 144 -11.70 -26.04 -18.18
N PRO A 145 -12.21 -27.13 -17.58
CA PRO A 145 -11.86 -27.50 -16.21
C PRO A 145 -10.35 -27.65 -16.05
N LEU A 146 -9.77 -27.10 -14.98
CA LEU A 146 -8.35 -27.23 -14.68
C LEU A 146 -8.04 -28.67 -14.27
N CYS A 147 -7.70 -29.51 -15.24
CA CYS A 147 -7.24 -30.86 -15.02
C CYS A 147 -5.78 -30.89 -14.55
N ILE A 148 -5.47 -31.83 -13.66
CA ILE A 148 -4.08 -32.12 -13.28
C ILE A 148 -3.39 -32.77 -14.49
N ASN A 149 -2.25 -32.24 -14.93
CA ASN A 149 -1.49 -32.82 -16.04
C ASN A 149 -0.84 -34.16 -15.61
N PRO A 150 -1.28 -35.32 -16.14
CA PRO A 150 -0.74 -36.63 -15.75
C PRO A 150 0.66 -36.89 -16.29
N GLN A 151 1.13 -36.09 -17.27
CA GLN A 151 2.47 -36.18 -17.86
C GLN A 151 3.49 -35.32 -17.11
N SER A 152 3.08 -34.56 -16.08
CA SER A 152 3.99 -33.78 -15.25
C SER A 152 4.95 -34.68 -14.47
N ALA A 153 6.24 -34.34 -14.43
CA ALA A 153 7.22 -35.05 -13.61
C ALA A 153 6.84 -35.08 -12.11
N ALA A 154 6.10 -34.07 -11.64
CA ALA A 154 5.59 -34.00 -10.26
C ALA A 154 4.32 -34.83 -10.02
N PHE A 155 3.68 -35.40 -11.04
CA PHE A 155 2.36 -36.04 -10.93
C PHE A 155 2.35 -37.20 -9.92
N LYS A 156 3.38 -38.06 -9.92
CA LYS A 156 3.48 -39.19 -8.97
C LYS A 156 3.51 -38.70 -7.51
N SER A 157 4.34 -37.69 -7.22
CA SER A 157 4.47 -37.09 -5.89
C SER A 157 3.22 -36.31 -5.46
N PHE A 158 2.48 -35.73 -6.42
CA PHE A 158 1.20 -35.07 -6.16
C PHE A 158 0.12 -36.08 -5.79
N ILE A 159 -0.06 -37.16 -6.55
CA ILE A 159 -1.09 -38.18 -6.28
C ILE A 159 -0.79 -38.98 -5.00
N SER A 160 0.49 -39.12 -4.61
CA SER A 160 0.88 -39.69 -3.32
C SER A 160 0.80 -38.68 -2.15
N SER A 161 0.34 -37.45 -2.36
CA SER A 161 0.26 -36.44 -1.31
C SER A 161 -1.01 -36.59 -0.50
N THR A 162 -0.90 -36.53 0.83
CA THR A 162 -2.05 -36.60 1.75
C THR A 162 -3.07 -35.47 1.57
N VAL A 163 -2.72 -34.40 0.84
CA VAL A 163 -3.58 -33.23 0.58
C VAL A 163 -4.73 -33.53 -0.38
N ALA A 164 -4.65 -34.58 -1.20
CA ALA A 164 -5.62 -34.89 -2.25
C ALA A 164 -6.54 -36.09 -1.90
N GLN A 165 -7.14 -36.11 -0.71
CA GLN A 165 -8.09 -37.17 -0.34
C GLN A 165 -9.40 -37.05 -1.13
N PRO A 166 -9.87 -38.09 -1.85
CA PRO A 166 -11.10 -38.01 -2.66
C PRO A 166 -12.43 -37.96 -1.86
N SER A 167 -12.38 -38.07 -0.53
CA SER A 167 -13.53 -38.46 0.30
C SER A 167 -14.19 -37.32 1.10
N GLU A 168 -13.58 -36.14 1.20
CA GLU A 168 -14.16 -35.00 1.91
C GLU A 168 -15.09 -34.18 0.99
N MET A 169 -16.27 -34.75 0.68
CA MET A 169 -17.39 -33.93 0.25
C MET A 169 -17.81 -33.04 1.44
N PRO A 170 -17.97 -31.71 1.26
CA PRO A 170 -18.52 -30.87 2.31
C PRO A 170 -19.95 -31.35 2.67
N PRO A 171 -20.35 -31.31 3.95
CA PRO A 171 -21.66 -31.78 4.36
C PRO A 171 -22.76 -31.00 3.64
N SER A 172 -23.81 -31.72 3.23
CA SER A 172 -24.95 -31.13 2.50
C SER A 172 -25.56 -29.95 3.28
N PRO A 173 -25.92 -28.83 2.63
CA PRO A 173 -26.42 -27.62 3.29
C PRO A 173 -27.84 -27.75 3.90
N LEU A 174 -28.28 -28.97 4.22
CA LEU A 174 -29.50 -29.29 4.97
C LEU A 174 -29.33 -29.20 6.50
N VAL A 175 -28.21 -28.65 6.98
CA VAL A 175 -27.85 -28.55 8.42
C VAL A 175 -27.55 -27.09 8.82
N TRP A 176 -28.34 -26.16 8.28
CA TRP A 176 -28.29 -24.72 8.62
C TRP A 176 -29.66 -24.25 9.17
N GLU A 177 -30.22 -25.02 10.10
CA GLU A 177 -31.35 -24.62 10.97
C GLU A 177 -30.83 -24.08 12.32
#